data_AF-A0A084VM59-F1
#
_entry.id   AF-A0A084VM59-F1
#
_cell.length_a   1.000
_cell.length_b   1.000
_cell.length_c   1.000
_cell.angle_alpha   90.00
_cell.angle_beta   90.00
_cell.angle_gamma   90.00
#
_symmetry.space_group_name_H-M   'P 1'
#
loop_
_entity.id
_entity.type
_entity.pdbx_description
1 polymer ?
#
loop_
_entity_poly.entity_id
_entity_poly.type
_entity_poly.pdbx_seq_one_letter_code
_entity_poly.pdbx_strand_id
1 'polypeptide(L)'
;MVQRLTLRRRLSYNTKSNKRRVVRTPGGRLVYLYVKKQRTLPKCGQCKEKLSGIKPSRPSERPRMSRRLKTVTRTFGGVLCHRCLRQRIIRAFLIDEQKVVKLLRAQQQKGAPRSKPAKAKASKAKTAKPKVDKPKPKPKTTTTKPAAKKTATKAK
;
A
#
# COMPACT_ATOMS: atom_id res chain seq x y z
N MET A 1 -1.42 -51.76 -1.50
CA MET A 1 -1.02 -51.02 -0.27
C MET A 1 -0.35 -49.71 -0.68
N VAL A 2 -0.67 -48.57 -0.05
CA VAL A 2 -0.05 -47.27 -0.40
C VAL A 2 1.29 -47.13 0.32
N GLN A 3 2.33 -46.69 -0.39
CA GLN A 3 3.68 -46.49 0.18
C GLN A 3 3.66 -45.36 1.21
N ARG A 4 4.00 -45.67 2.48
CA ARG A 4 4.19 -44.68 3.54
C ARG A 4 5.59 -44.07 3.45
N LEU A 5 5.73 -42.83 3.89
CA LEU A 5 6.97 -42.06 3.75
C LEU A 5 7.46 -41.52 5.09
N THR A 6 8.78 -41.52 5.26
CA THR A 6 9.47 -40.97 6.42
C THR A 6 10.11 -39.62 6.10
N LEU A 7 10.24 -38.77 7.12
CA LEU A 7 10.87 -37.46 6.97
C LEU A 7 12.37 -37.58 6.94
N ARG A 8 13.01 -36.81 6.06
CA ARG A 8 14.47 -36.84 5.88
C ARG A 8 15.20 -35.83 6.79
N ARG A 9 14.49 -34.82 7.32
CA ARG A 9 15.01 -33.85 8.28
C ARG A 9 14.63 -34.27 9.70
N ARG A 10 15.47 -33.91 10.68
CA ARG A 10 15.25 -34.13 12.11
C ARG A 10 13.96 -33.50 12.67
N LEU A 11 13.34 -32.56 11.93
CA LEU A 11 12.12 -31.87 12.37
C LEU A 11 10.87 -32.68 12.01
N SER A 12 10.23 -33.27 13.02
CA SER A 12 9.05 -34.14 12.90
C SER A 12 7.75 -33.36 12.63
N TYR A 13 7.59 -32.20 13.28
CA TYR A 13 6.34 -31.42 13.26
C TYR A 13 5.98 -30.81 11.90
N ASN A 14 4.66 -30.64 11.67
CA ASN A 14 4.10 -30.02 10.47
C ASN A 14 4.01 -28.50 10.61
N THR A 15 5.12 -27.81 10.37
CA THR A 15 5.21 -26.34 10.43
C THR A 15 5.23 -25.71 9.05
N LYS A 16 4.97 -24.39 8.96
CA LYS A 16 5.00 -23.64 7.68
C LYS A 16 6.36 -23.72 6.95
N SER A 17 7.46 -23.89 7.68
CA SER A 17 8.82 -24.08 7.13
C SER A 17 9.08 -25.53 6.69
N ASN A 18 8.35 -26.50 7.22
CA ASN A 18 8.56 -27.92 7.01
C ASN A 18 7.49 -28.53 6.09
N LYS A 19 6.94 -27.72 5.17
CA LYS A 19 6.02 -28.20 4.13
C LYS A 19 6.77 -29.07 3.14
N ARG A 20 6.10 -30.12 2.67
CA ARG A 20 6.68 -31.19 1.85
C ARG A 20 5.79 -31.44 0.64
N ARG A 21 6.38 -31.87 -0.46
CA ARG A 21 5.69 -32.41 -1.64
C ARG A 21 6.14 -33.86 -1.82
N VAL A 22 5.19 -34.76 -2.06
CA VAL A 22 5.51 -36.14 -2.45
C VAL A 22 5.85 -36.14 -3.94
N VAL A 23 7.02 -36.67 -4.29
CA VAL A 23 7.51 -36.75 -5.66
C VAL A 23 7.95 -38.19 -5.94
N ARG A 24 7.61 -38.71 -7.13
CA ARG A 24 8.15 -39.98 -7.64
C ARG A 24 9.54 -39.72 -8.20
N THR A 25 10.53 -40.44 -7.69
CA THR A 25 11.89 -40.38 -8.23
C THR A 25 12.01 -41.27 -9.47
N PRO A 26 13.04 -41.07 -10.31
CA PRO A 26 13.28 -41.94 -11.46
C PRO A 26 13.41 -43.43 -11.09
N GLY A 27 13.94 -43.75 -9.91
CA GLY A 27 14.02 -45.13 -9.39
C GLY A 27 12.71 -45.69 -8.83
N GLY A 28 11.56 -45.10 -9.18
CA GLY A 28 10.22 -45.60 -8.82
C GLY A 28 9.81 -45.42 -7.35
N ARG A 29 10.64 -44.78 -6.51
CA ARG A 29 10.36 -44.59 -5.08
C ARG A 29 9.61 -43.27 -4.86
N LEU A 30 8.62 -43.27 -3.98
CA LEU A 30 8.01 -42.02 -3.49
C LEU A 30 8.94 -41.40 -2.42
N VAL A 31 9.21 -40.11 -2.51
CA VAL A 31 10.08 -39.39 -1.57
C VAL A 31 9.51 -38.01 -1.25
N TYR A 32 9.71 -37.53 -0.01
CA TYR A 32 9.43 -36.15 0.35
C TYR A 32 10.51 -35.20 -0.17
N LEU A 33 10.07 -34.19 -0.94
CA LEU A 33 10.87 -33.03 -1.31
C LEU A 33 10.43 -31.82 -0.48
N TYR A 34 11.37 -31.17 0.18
CA TYR A 34 11.10 -30.00 1.03
C TYR A 34 10.87 -28.76 0.20
N VAL A 35 9.69 -28.15 0.38
CA VAL A 35 9.32 -26.94 -0.35
C VAL A 35 9.68 -25.71 0.48
N LYS A 36 10.27 -24.71 -0.17
CA LYS A 36 10.55 -23.41 0.47
C LYS A 36 9.24 -22.68 0.79
N LYS A 37 9.28 -21.74 1.75
CA LYS A 37 8.14 -20.87 2.05
C LYS A 37 7.73 -20.07 0.81
N GLN A 38 6.42 -19.92 0.63
CA GLN A 38 5.84 -19.13 -0.47
C GLN A 38 6.36 -17.69 -0.44
N ARG A 39 6.63 -17.15 -1.63
CA ARG A 39 7.20 -15.81 -1.80
C ARG A 39 6.08 -14.76 -1.76
N THR A 40 6.38 -13.60 -1.18
CA THR A 40 5.46 -12.47 -1.14
C THR A 40 5.80 -11.46 -2.23
N LEU A 41 4.77 -10.88 -2.85
CA LEU A 41 4.92 -9.77 -3.78
C LEU A 41 5.20 -8.48 -3.00
N PRO A 42 6.14 -7.64 -3.45
CA PRO A 42 6.38 -6.34 -2.83
C PRO A 42 5.17 -5.42 -3.01
N LYS A 43 4.90 -4.62 -1.98
CA LYS A 43 3.76 -3.71 -1.90
C LYS A 43 4.22 -2.26 -2.05
N CYS A 44 3.32 -1.41 -2.54
CA CYS A 44 3.52 0.04 -2.58
C CYS A 44 3.62 0.60 -1.16
N GLY A 45 4.58 1.50 -0.91
CA GLY A 45 4.79 2.09 0.42
C GLY A 45 3.62 2.95 0.93
N GLN A 46 2.82 3.54 0.04
CA GLN A 46 1.69 4.38 0.39
C GLN A 46 0.35 3.63 0.26
N CYS A 47 0.05 3.20 -0.98
CA CYS A 47 -1.22 2.57 -1.33
C CYS A 47 -1.33 1.10 -0.82
N LYS A 48 -0.22 0.45 -0.39
CA LYS A 48 -0.13 -0.99 0.01
C LYS A 48 -0.59 -2.02 -1.03
N GLU A 49 -0.95 -1.58 -2.23
CA GLU A 49 -1.22 -2.42 -3.39
C GLU A 49 0.02 -3.20 -3.83
N LYS A 50 -0.19 -4.37 -4.47
CA LYS A 50 0.92 -5.17 -5.02
C LYS A 50 1.54 -4.46 -6.22
N LEU A 51 2.87 -4.42 -6.27
CA LEU A 51 3.59 -3.80 -7.38
C LEU A 51 3.66 -4.74 -8.59
N SER A 52 3.19 -4.26 -9.74
CA SER A 52 3.30 -4.94 -11.03
C SER A 52 4.72 -4.91 -11.59
N GLY A 53 5.10 -5.94 -12.34
CA GLY A 53 6.39 -6.01 -13.05
C GLY A 53 7.59 -6.44 -12.18
N ILE A 54 7.37 -6.81 -10.92
CA ILE A 54 8.44 -7.27 -10.02
C ILE A 54 8.25 -8.75 -9.71
N LYS A 55 9.30 -9.54 -9.91
CA LYS A 55 9.25 -10.98 -9.59
C LYS A 55 9.24 -11.16 -8.07
N PRO A 56 8.29 -11.94 -7.51
CA PRO A 56 8.31 -12.27 -6.09
C PRO A 56 9.55 -13.12 -5.80
N SER A 57 10.25 -12.78 -4.72
CA SER A 57 11.50 -13.42 -4.32
C SER A 57 11.59 -13.49 -2.81
N ARG A 58 12.35 -14.47 -2.30
CA ARG A 58 12.68 -14.55 -0.87
C ARG A 58 13.86 -13.60 -0.60
N PRO A 59 14.00 -12.99 0.60
CA PRO A 59 15.11 -12.08 0.88
C PRO A 59 16.49 -12.67 0.57
N SER A 60 16.69 -13.96 0.84
CA SER A 60 17.93 -14.70 0.52
C SER A 60 18.19 -14.90 -0.98
N GLU A 61 17.14 -14.97 -1.80
CA GLU A 61 17.23 -15.19 -3.25
C GLU A 61 17.30 -13.86 -4.00
N ARG A 62 16.79 -12.78 -3.40
CA ARG A 62 16.76 -11.44 -3.97
C ARG A 62 18.13 -10.95 -4.43
N PRO A 63 19.24 -11.02 -3.67
CA PRO A 63 20.54 -10.53 -4.14
C PRO A 63 20.99 -11.20 -5.44
N ARG A 64 20.72 -12.51 -5.61
CA ARG A 64 21.12 -13.31 -6.79
C ARG A 64 20.35 -12.98 -8.07
N MET A 65 19.23 -12.27 -7.98
CA MET A 65 18.40 -11.91 -9.14
C MET A 65 18.97 -10.69 -9.87
N SER A 66 18.78 -10.60 -11.19
CA SER A 66 19.15 -9.41 -11.95
C SER A 66 18.29 -8.19 -11.60
N ARG A 67 18.81 -6.97 -11.85
CA ARG A 67 18.12 -5.70 -11.51
C ARG A 67 16.76 -5.55 -12.21
N ARG A 68 16.67 -5.94 -13.48
CA ARG A 68 15.42 -5.90 -14.28
C ARG A 68 14.25 -6.63 -13.60
N LEU A 69 14.53 -7.68 -12.82
CA LEU A 69 13.50 -8.47 -12.15
C LEU A 69 13.07 -7.89 -10.80
N LYS A 70 13.87 -6.97 -10.24
CA LYS A 70 13.68 -6.36 -8.92
C LYS A 70 12.94 -5.03 -8.99
N THR A 71 13.08 -4.28 -10.09
CA THR A 71 12.65 -2.89 -10.21
C THR A 71 11.95 -2.61 -11.54
N VAL A 72 11.20 -1.50 -11.59
CA VAL A 72 10.62 -0.94 -12.81
C VAL A 72 11.44 0.29 -13.22
N THR A 73 11.49 0.65 -14.51
CA THR A 73 12.35 1.71 -15.08
C THR A 73 11.93 3.14 -14.75
N ARG A 74 10.77 3.37 -14.15
CA ARG A 74 10.30 4.71 -13.73
C ARG A 74 10.95 5.19 -12.44
N THR A 75 10.82 6.48 -12.14
CA THR A 75 11.21 7.06 -10.84
C THR A 75 10.49 6.34 -9.68
N PHE A 76 11.17 6.15 -8.55
CA PHE A 76 10.67 5.33 -7.42
C PHE A 76 10.16 3.92 -7.81
N GLY A 77 10.67 3.36 -8.91
CA GLY A 77 10.36 2.02 -9.36
C GLY A 77 10.71 0.97 -8.30
N GLY A 78 9.79 0.05 -8.03
CA GLY A 78 9.99 -0.96 -6.98
C GLY A 78 9.54 -0.54 -5.57
N VAL A 79 9.20 0.73 -5.37
CA VAL A 79 8.78 1.28 -4.08
C VAL A 79 7.36 1.82 -4.15
N LEU A 80 7.03 2.57 -5.21
CA LEU A 80 5.73 3.20 -5.40
C LEU A 80 4.98 2.65 -6.62
N CYS A 81 3.65 2.63 -6.53
CA CYS A 81 2.78 2.38 -7.68
C CYS A 81 2.66 3.66 -8.54
N HIS A 82 2.26 3.49 -9.81
CA HIS A 82 2.16 4.58 -10.77
C HIS A 82 1.15 5.68 -10.34
N ARG A 83 0.04 5.29 -9.68
CA ARG A 83 -0.96 6.22 -9.15
C ARG A 83 -0.39 7.11 -8.04
N CYS A 84 0.20 6.46 -7.03
CA CYS A 84 0.83 7.13 -5.89
C CYS A 84 2.00 8.03 -6.37
N LEU A 85 2.75 7.63 -7.40
CA LEU A 85 3.80 8.46 -8.02
C LEU A 85 3.24 9.70 -8.73
N ARG A 86 2.20 9.55 -9.57
CA ARG A 86 1.54 10.68 -10.25
C ARG A 86 1.04 11.73 -9.25
N GLN A 87 0.41 11.27 -8.17
CA GLN A 87 -0.07 12.16 -7.11
C GLN A 87 1.07 12.92 -6.44
N ARG A 88 2.25 12.31 -6.24
CA ARG A 88 3.42 13.00 -5.68
C ARG A 88 3.93 14.10 -6.61
N ILE A 89 4.03 13.83 -7.91
CA ILE A 89 4.49 14.82 -8.90
C ILE A 89 3.53 16.02 -8.91
N ILE A 90 2.23 15.76 -9.04
CA ILE A 90 1.21 16.84 -9.09
C ILE A 90 1.20 17.63 -7.78
N ARG A 91 1.25 16.96 -6.62
CA ARG A 91 1.27 17.65 -5.32
C ARG A 91 2.51 18.50 -5.13
N ALA A 92 3.69 18.00 -5.50
CA ALA A 92 4.93 18.76 -5.39
C ALA A 92 4.84 20.04 -6.24
N PHE A 93 4.45 19.89 -7.51
CA PHE A 93 4.26 21.01 -8.42
C PHE A 93 3.28 22.05 -7.88
N LEU A 94 2.05 21.64 -7.54
CA LEU A 94 1.02 22.58 -7.06
C LEU A 94 1.41 23.27 -5.75
N ILE A 95 2.10 22.57 -4.84
CA ILE A 95 2.57 23.16 -3.59
C ILE A 95 3.64 24.22 -3.87
N ASP A 96 4.55 23.95 -4.80
CA ASP A 96 5.62 24.90 -5.11
C ASP A 96 5.07 26.13 -5.85
N GLU A 97 4.14 25.96 -6.79
CA GLU A 97 3.43 27.08 -7.42
C GLU A 97 2.68 27.94 -6.40
N GLN A 98 1.96 27.31 -5.47
CA GLN A 98 1.28 28.03 -4.39
C GLN A 98 2.26 28.79 -3.48
N LYS A 99 3.46 28.25 -3.22
CA LYS A 99 4.49 28.96 -2.45
C LYS A 99 5.00 30.18 -3.19
N VAL A 100 5.30 30.07 -4.48
CA VAL A 100 5.77 31.20 -5.32
C VAL A 100 4.72 32.30 -5.34
N VAL A 101 3.46 31.98 -5.61
CA VAL A 101 2.35 32.96 -5.62
C VAL A 101 2.20 33.64 -4.26
N LYS A 102 2.34 32.90 -3.14
CA LYS A 102 2.29 33.49 -1.80
C LYS A 102 3.44 34.46 -1.54
N LEU A 103 4.66 34.13 -1.98
CA LEU A 103 5.83 34.98 -1.82
C LEU A 103 5.70 36.28 -2.64
N LEU A 104 5.25 36.18 -3.90
CA LEU A 104 5.02 37.36 -4.76
C LEU A 104 3.96 38.30 -4.18
N ARG A 105 2.82 37.75 -3.71
CA ARG A 105 1.79 38.55 -3.04
C ARG A 105 2.32 39.24 -1.78
N ALA A 106 3.14 38.55 -0.99
CA ALA A 106 3.76 39.13 0.21
C ALA A 106 4.77 40.24 -0.12
N GLN A 107 5.50 40.15 -1.23
CA GLN A 107 6.40 41.21 -1.70
C GLN A 107 5.62 42.44 -2.19
N GLN A 108 4.55 42.24 -2.97
CA GLN A 108 3.70 43.34 -3.45
C GLN A 108 3.04 44.11 -2.31
N GLN A 109 2.55 43.42 -1.26
CA GLN A 109 1.98 44.05 -0.09
C GLN A 109 3.00 44.84 0.77
N LYS A 110 4.29 44.49 0.68
CA LYS A 110 5.37 45.24 1.33
C LYS A 110 5.80 46.47 0.53
N GLY A 111 5.63 46.46 -0.80
CA GLY A 111 5.96 47.57 -1.70
C GLY A 111 4.84 48.59 -1.94
N ALA A 112 3.59 48.27 -1.60
CA ALA A 112 2.49 49.23 -1.69
C ALA A 112 2.62 50.30 -0.58
N PRO A 113 2.68 51.61 -0.92
CA PRO A 113 2.69 52.66 0.10
C PRO A 113 1.40 52.57 0.91
N ARG A 114 1.53 52.51 2.25
CA ARG A 114 0.40 52.54 3.18
C ARG A 114 -0.36 53.86 3.01
N SER A 115 -1.36 53.91 2.12
CA SER A 115 -2.34 54.99 2.10
C SER A 115 -3.07 54.96 3.45
N LYS A 116 -2.90 56.03 4.23
CA LYS A 116 -3.45 56.20 5.59
C LYS A 116 -4.96 55.96 5.59
N PRO A 117 -5.54 55.28 6.59
CA PRO A 117 -6.99 55.18 6.70
C PRO A 117 -7.56 56.54 7.14
N ALA A 118 -8.29 57.21 6.25
CA ALA A 118 -9.13 58.36 6.59
C ALA A 118 -10.34 57.89 7.41
N LYS A 119 -10.67 58.66 8.45
CA LYS A 119 -11.76 58.42 9.41
C LYS A 119 -13.15 58.66 8.80
N ALA A 120 -14.13 58.00 9.44
CA ALA A 120 -15.59 58.26 9.49
C ALA A 120 -16.43 57.67 8.32
N LYS A 121 -17.64 57.10 8.52
CA LYS A 121 -18.67 57.24 9.56
C LYS A 121 -19.40 55.93 9.84
N ALA A 122 -19.96 55.84 11.05
CA ALA A 122 -20.90 54.83 11.49
C ALA A 122 -22.24 54.89 10.72
N SER A 123 -22.78 53.73 10.37
CA SER A 123 -24.23 53.49 10.41
C SER A 123 -24.51 52.00 10.64
N LYS A 124 -25.35 51.73 11.65
CA LYS A 124 -25.87 50.40 12.01
C LYS A 124 -27.01 50.04 11.05
N ALA A 125 -27.03 48.79 10.55
CA ALA A 125 -28.27 48.05 10.36
C ALA A 125 -27.99 46.54 10.35
N LYS A 126 -28.79 45.81 11.13
CA LYS A 126 -28.72 44.37 11.40
C LYS A 126 -29.29 43.58 10.22
N THR A 127 -28.65 42.47 9.82
CA THR A 127 -29.39 41.29 9.35
C THR A 127 -28.61 39.99 9.61
N ALA A 128 -29.36 38.94 9.90
CA ALA A 128 -29.01 37.77 10.68
C ALA A 128 -28.05 36.77 10.00
N LYS A 129 -27.30 36.05 10.83
CA LYS A 129 -26.57 34.81 10.49
C LYS A 129 -27.57 33.66 10.25
N PRO A 130 -27.35 32.79 9.26
CA PRO A 130 -27.56 31.36 9.41
C PRO A 130 -26.22 30.66 9.65
N LYS A 131 -26.19 29.87 10.72
CA LYS A 131 -25.15 28.87 11.01
C LYS A 131 -25.31 27.75 9.97
N VAL A 132 -24.23 27.32 9.32
CA VAL A 132 -24.19 26.02 8.63
C VAL A 132 -23.20 25.13 9.36
N ASP A 133 -23.75 24.01 9.80
CA ASP A 133 -23.16 23.02 10.66
C ASP A 133 -21.93 22.31 10.08
N LYS A 134 -21.01 22.05 10.99
CA LYS A 134 -19.80 21.24 10.80
C LYS A 134 -20.20 19.75 10.90
N PRO A 135 -20.04 18.91 9.86
CA PRO A 135 -20.30 17.49 10.02
C PRO A 135 -19.17 16.83 10.84
N LYS A 136 -19.51 16.38 12.04
CA LYS A 136 -18.68 15.56 12.94
C LYS A 136 -18.63 14.11 12.39
N PRO A 137 -17.48 13.40 12.46
CA PRO A 137 -17.33 12.06 11.91
C PRO A 137 -18.18 11.02 12.65
N LYS A 138 -18.91 10.17 11.91
CA LYS A 138 -19.70 9.05 12.45
C LYS A 138 -18.78 7.97 13.07
N PRO A 139 -19.09 7.43 14.26
CA PRO A 139 -18.40 6.28 14.83
C PRO A 139 -18.81 5.00 14.07
N LYS A 140 -17.84 4.17 13.67
CA LYS A 140 -18.11 2.85 13.10
C LYS A 140 -18.43 1.88 14.24
N THR A 141 -19.70 1.55 14.38
CA THR A 141 -20.20 0.45 15.20
C THR A 141 -19.65 -0.88 14.71
N THR A 142 -19.10 -1.64 15.65
CA THR A 142 -18.81 -3.07 15.58
C THR A 142 -20.11 -3.84 15.34
N THR A 143 -20.20 -4.53 14.21
CA THR A 143 -21.17 -5.62 14.03
C THR A 143 -20.42 -6.93 13.90
N THR A 144 -20.76 -7.80 14.83
CA THR A 144 -20.38 -9.19 14.95
C THR A 144 -20.85 -10.01 13.75
N LYS A 145 -20.03 -11.01 13.44
CA LYS A 145 -20.14 -12.02 12.39
C LYS A 145 -21.40 -12.89 12.55
N PRO A 146 -22.01 -13.36 11.45
CA PRO A 146 -22.52 -14.73 11.41
C PRO A 146 -21.74 -15.57 10.40
N ALA A 147 -21.47 -16.81 10.79
CA ALA A 147 -20.78 -17.82 10.02
C ALA A 147 -21.62 -18.27 8.80
N ALA A 148 -21.00 -18.28 7.61
CA ALA A 148 -21.55 -18.99 6.47
C ALA A 148 -21.03 -20.44 6.47
N LYS A 149 -21.99 -21.36 6.43
CA LYS A 149 -21.87 -22.82 6.43
C LYS A 149 -20.90 -23.35 5.37
N LYS A 150 -20.20 -24.42 5.74
CA LYS A 150 -19.54 -25.37 4.84
C LYS A 150 -20.60 -26.10 4.01
N THR A 151 -20.46 -26.12 2.69
CA THR A 151 -21.07 -27.15 1.84
C THR A 151 -19.95 -27.90 1.14
N ALA A 152 -19.82 -29.18 1.52
CA ALA A 152 -19.01 -30.15 0.83
C ALA A 152 -19.75 -30.58 -0.44
N THR A 153 -19.12 -30.46 -1.60
CA THR A 153 -19.53 -31.19 -2.80
C THR A 153 -18.46 -32.22 -3.11
N LYS A 154 -18.85 -33.47 -2.81
CA LYS A 154 -18.25 -34.72 -3.26
C LYS A 154 -18.81 -34.96 -4.66
N ALA A 155 -17.97 -35.03 -5.69
CA ALA A 155 -18.36 -35.46 -7.02
C ALA A 155 -17.31 -36.45 -7.54
N LYS A 156 -17.83 -37.49 -8.21
CA LYS A 156 -17.25 -38.78 -8.58
C LYS A 156 -15.88 -38.73 -9.25
#